data_AF-A0A7S3G4J2-F1
#
_entry.id   AF-A0A7S3G4J2-F1
#
_cell.length_a   1.000
_cell.length_b   1.000
_cell.length_c   1.000
_cell.angle_alpha   90.00
_cell.angle_beta   90.00
_cell.angle_gamma   90.00
#
_symmetry.space_group_name_H-M   'P 1'
#
loop_
_entity.id
_entity.type
_entity.pdbx_description
1 polymer ?
#
loop_
_entity_poly.entity_id
_entity_poly.type
_entity_poly.pdbx_seq_one_letter_code
_entity_poly.pdbx_strand_id
1 'polypeptide(L)'
;VSMLDKYVHEEKGATSLVHGIHTLSNIAAGHEQAKAIVMKYANRVVALLTNPLSAVRGAALWVVVNLMWSDDEHAKRRARCFQREGLQAGLEWLSNDEEAELRNRAVALISHLRELLGSGTDE
;
A
#
# COMPACT_ATOMS: atom_id res chain seq x y z
N VAL A 1 -19.25 -18.40 6.49
CA VAL A 1 -18.98 -17.18 5.69
C VAL A 1 -19.16 -16.01 6.62
N SER A 2 -18.06 -15.30 6.91
CA SER A 2 -18.02 -14.30 7.99
C SER A 2 -18.87 -13.08 7.60
N MET A 3 -19.45 -12.39 8.59
CA MET A 3 -20.22 -11.15 8.37
C MET A 3 -19.40 -10.06 7.64
N LEU A 4 -18.06 -10.16 7.74
CA LEU A 4 -17.09 -9.35 7.01
C LEU A 4 -17.10 -9.65 5.49
N ASP A 5 -17.23 -10.91 5.08
CA ASP A 5 -17.29 -11.27 3.65
C ASP A 5 -18.53 -10.67 2.98
N LYS A 6 -19.67 -10.67 3.69
CA LYS A 6 -20.92 -10.06 3.21
C LYS A 6 -20.80 -8.55 3.04
N TYR A 7 -20.15 -7.86 3.97
CA TYR A 7 -19.98 -6.40 3.90
C TYR A 7 -19.01 -5.97 2.80
N VAL A 8 -17.97 -6.77 2.50
CA VAL A 8 -17.02 -6.48 1.41
C VAL A 8 -17.68 -6.63 0.03
N HIS A 9 -18.73 -7.43 -0.09
CA HIS A 9 -19.47 -7.65 -1.36
C HIS A 9 -20.67 -6.73 -1.57
N GLU A 10 -21.14 -6.01 -0.54
CA GLU A 10 -22.17 -4.98 -0.71
C GLU A 10 -21.53 -3.65 -1.16
N GLU A 11 -22.11 -3.03 -2.19
CA GLU A 11 -21.63 -1.79 -2.81
C GLU A 11 -21.35 -0.68 -1.77
N LYS A 12 -22.17 -0.59 -0.72
CA LYS A 12 -22.01 0.36 0.40
C LYS A 12 -20.81 0.05 1.31
N GLY A 13 -20.51 -1.23 1.52
CA GLY A 13 -19.36 -1.65 2.32
C GLY A 13 -18.04 -1.45 1.57
N ALA A 14 -18.05 -1.67 0.25
CA ALA A 14 -16.94 -1.31 -0.63
C ALA A 14 -16.65 0.20 -0.60
N THR A 15 -17.67 1.05 -0.73
CA THR A 15 -17.49 2.52 -0.63
C THR A 15 -16.94 2.95 0.73
N SER A 16 -17.48 2.41 1.83
CA SER A 16 -17.02 2.73 3.18
C SER A 16 -15.57 2.30 3.42
N LEU A 17 -15.18 1.14 2.87
CA LEU A 17 -13.82 0.65 2.90
C LEU A 17 -12.87 1.57 2.13
N VAL A 18 -13.23 1.96 0.90
CA VAL A 18 -12.44 2.88 0.07
C VAL A 18 -12.23 4.22 0.79
N HIS A 19 -13.27 4.80 1.39
CA HIS A 19 -13.16 6.02 2.18
C HIS A 19 -12.24 5.87 3.41
N GLY A 20 -12.34 4.72 4.10
CA GLY A 20 -11.45 4.39 5.21
C GLY A 20 -9.98 4.35 4.78
N ILE A 21 -9.70 3.73 3.62
CA ILE A 21 -8.34 3.64 3.08
C ILE A 21 -7.82 5.02 2.63
N HIS A 22 -8.66 5.85 2.00
CA HIS A 22 -8.27 7.23 1.67
C HIS A 22 -7.95 8.06 2.92
N THR A 23 -8.69 7.83 4.01
CA THR A 23 -8.37 8.47 5.30
C THR A 23 -6.98 8.04 5.78
N LEU A 24 -6.65 6.75 5.73
CA LEU A 24 -5.30 6.27 6.04
C LEU A 24 -4.24 6.87 5.12
N SER A 25 -4.54 7.04 3.84
CA SER A 25 -3.62 7.63 2.89
C SER A 25 -3.33 9.10 3.19
N ASN A 26 -4.35 9.87 3.58
CA ASN A 26 -4.18 11.25 4.01
C ASN A 26 -3.34 11.35 5.29
N ILE A 27 -3.53 10.43 6.24
CA ILE A 27 -2.68 10.35 7.44
C ILE A 27 -1.23 9.99 7.07
N ALA A 28 -1.05 9.08 6.11
CA ALA A 28 0.28 8.68 5.61
C ALA A 28 1.01 9.81 4.86
N ALA A 29 0.30 10.81 4.33
CA ALA A 29 0.90 12.00 3.74
C ALA A 29 1.39 13.02 4.80
N GLY A 30 1.07 12.81 6.08
CA GLY A 30 1.43 13.69 7.19
C GLY A 30 2.87 13.50 7.71
N HIS A 31 3.10 13.99 8.93
CA HIS A 31 4.39 13.89 9.62
C HIS A 31 4.71 12.45 10.07
N GLU A 32 5.96 12.21 10.46
CA GLU A 32 6.49 10.87 10.77
C GLU A 32 5.69 10.09 11.84
N GLN A 33 5.18 10.76 12.88
CA GLN A 33 4.35 10.07 13.87
C GLN A 33 3.01 9.58 13.27
N ALA A 34 2.42 10.34 12.35
CA ALA A 34 1.22 9.93 11.64
C ALA A 34 1.50 8.71 10.74
N LYS A 35 2.59 8.75 9.96
CA LYS A 35 3.06 7.59 9.18
C LYS A 35 3.29 6.36 10.04
N ALA A 36 3.93 6.51 11.21
CA ALA A 36 4.18 5.42 12.14
C ALA A 36 2.88 4.77 12.67
N ILE A 37 1.80 5.53 12.82
CA ILE A 37 0.48 4.97 13.17
C ILE A 37 -0.06 4.11 12.03
N VAL A 38 0.04 4.59 10.78
CA VAL A 38 -0.42 3.82 9.61
C VAL A 38 0.38 2.54 9.42
N MET A 39 1.69 2.57 9.70
CA MET A 39 2.57 1.39 9.62
C MET A 39 2.13 0.24 10.54
N LYS A 40 1.37 0.49 11.61
CA LYS A 40 0.77 -0.59 12.45
C LYS A 40 -0.21 -1.47 11.69
N TYR A 41 -0.69 -1.02 10.54
CA TYR A 41 -1.64 -1.71 9.68
C TYR A 41 -1.01 -2.14 8.34
N ALA A 42 0.32 -2.12 8.23
CA ALA A 42 1.03 -2.42 6.98
C ALA A 42 0.61 -3.77 6.37
N ASN A 43 0.47 -4.82 7.19
CA ASN A 43 0.04 -6.14 6.73
C ASN A 43 -1.36 -6.12 6.08
N ARG A 44 -2.30 -5.36 6.66
CA ARG A 44 -3.65 -5.18 6.11
C ARG A 44 -3.62 -4.38 4.82
N VAL A 45 -2.81 -3.33 4.75
CA VAL A 45 -2.63 -2.54 3.53
C VAL A 45 -2.09 -3.41 2.39
N VAL A 46 -1.09 -4.26 2.66
CA VAL A 46 -0.54 -5.19 1.66
C VAL A 46 -1.60 -6.17 1.18
N ALA A 47 -2.39 -6.76 2.08
CA ALA A 47 -3.46 -7.70 1.72
C ALA A 47 -4.53 -7.06 0.81
N LEU A 48 -4.74 -5.75 0.87
CA LEU A 48 -5.70 -5.03 0.04
C LEU A 48 -5.21 -4.79 -1.39
N LEU A 49 -3.92 -4.95 -1.68
CA LEU A 49 -3.37 -4.79 -3.03
C LEU A 49 -3.88 -5.84 -4.02
N THR A 50 -4.35 -6.99 -3.52
CA THR A 50 -4.92 -8.07 -4.32
C THR A 50 -6.45 -8.17 -4.17
N ASN A 51 -7.10 -7.10 -3.70
CA ASN A 51 -8.56 -7.09 -3.53
C ASN A 51 -9.27 -7.18 -4.90
N PRO A 52 -10.41 -7.87 -5.04
CA PRO A 52 -11.13 -7.95 -6.32
C PRO A 52 -11.58 -6.59 -6.87
N LEU A 53 -11.77 -5.58 -6.02
CA LEU A 53 -12.22 -4.25 -6.43
C LEU A 53 -11.03 -3.34 -6.75
N SER A 54 -10.94 -2.83 -7.97
CA SER A 54 -9.87 -1.94 -8.42
C SER A 54 -9.75 -0.66 -7.57
N ALA A 55 -10.89 -0.09 -7.16
CA ALA A 55 -10.91 1.08 -6.27
C ALA A 55 -10.22 0.82 -4.92
N VAL A 56 -10.40 -0.38 -4.35
CA VAL A 56 -9.75 -0.78 -3.09
C VAL A 56 -8.25 -0.95 -3.30
N ARG A 57 -7.85 -1.62 -4.38
CA ARG A 57 -6.44 -1.80 -4.75
C ARG A 57 -5.73 -0.46 -4.95
N GLY A 58 -6.36 0.45 -5.69
CA GLY A 58 -5.84 1.79 -5.95
C GLY A 58 -5.68 2.61 -4.67
N ALA A 59 -6.69 2.60 -3.80
CA ALA A 59 -6.60 3.29 -2.52
C ALA A 59 -5.48 2.72 -1.63
N ALA A 60 -5.33 1.39 -1.57
CA ALA A 60 -4.27 0.74 -0.81
C ALA A 60 -2.87 1.06 -1.38
N LEU A 61 -2.73 1.03 -2.70
CA LEU A 61 -1.49 1.40 -3.38
C LEU A 61 -1.11 2.85 -3.08
N TRP A 62 -2.08 3.76 -3.01
CA TRP A 62 -1.85 5.17 -2.67
C TRP A 62 -1.35 5.35 -1.22
N VAL A 63 -1.82 4.53 -0.27
CA VAL A 63 -1.25 4.50 1.09
C VAL A 63 0.22 4.11 1.05
N VAL A 64 0.57 3.06 0.31
CA VAL A 64 1.98 2.62 0.20
C VAL A 64 2.84 3.71 -0.41
N VAL A 65 2.38 4.35 -1.50
CA VAL A 65 3.09 5.47 -2.13
C VAL A 65 3.41 6.57 -1.13
N ASN A 66 2.43 7.04 -0.35
CA ASN A 66 2.65 8.12 0.64
C ASN A 66 3.62 7.73 1.77
N LEU A 67 3.70 6.45 2.10
CA LEU A 67 4.65 5.95 3.11
C LEU A 67 6.07 5.77 2.54
N MET A 68 6.22 5.65 1.22
CA MET A 68 7.46 5.23 0.57
C MET A 68 8.17 6.33 -0.22
N TRP A 69 7.42 7.29 -0.76
CA TRP A 69 7.93 8.43 -1.52
C TRP A 69 8.22 9.62 -0.60
N SER A 70 9.12 9.42 0.34
CA SER A 70 9.62 10.49 1.21
C SER A 70 11.15 10.42 1.26
N ASP A 71 11.82 11.55 1.04
CA ASP A 71 13.28 11.68 1.13
C ASP A 71 13.76 11.71 2.58
N ASP A 72 13.29 10.75 3.39
CA ASP A 72 13.65 10.63 4.80
C ASP A 72 14.23 9.24 5.13
N GLU A 73 15.10 9.20 6.14
CA GLU A 73 15.72 7.96 6.66
C GLU A 73 14.68 6.94 7.16
N HIS A 74 13.45 7.38 7.41
CA HIS A 74 12.37 6.50 7.85
C HIS A 74 11.72 5.76 6.68
N ALA A 75 11.80 6.26 5.45
CA ALA A 75 11.28 5.61 4.25
C ALA A 75 11.91 4.23 4.04
N LYS A 76 13.23 4.13 4.20
CA LYS A 76 13.96 2.85 4.11
C LYS A 76 13.54 1.86 5.21
N ARG A 77 13.30 2.34 6.43
CA ARG A 77 12.77 1.51 7.52
C ARG A 77 11.36 1.01 7.23
N ARG A 78 10.48 1.88 6.71
CA ARG A 78 9.13 1.50 6.27
C ARG A 78 9.17 0.50 5.12
N ALA A 79 10.07 0.69 4.15
CA ALA A 79 10.32 -0.23 3.05
C ALA A 79 10.60 -1.66 3.53
N ARG A 80 11.57 -1.80 4.44
CA ARG A 80 11.94 -3.09 5.04
C ARG A 80 10.78 -3.71 5.81
N CYS A 81 9.98 -2.90 6.50
CA CYS A 81 8.79 -3.38 7.17
C CYS A 81 7.79 -3.96 6.17
N PHE A 82 7.45 -3.20 5.13
CA PHE A 82 6.54 -3.63 4.08
C PHE A 82 7.03 -4.88 3.32
N GLN A 83 8.33 -5.03 3.10
CA GLN A 83 8.90 -6.26 2.52
C GLN A 83 8.58 -7.49 3.37
N ARG A 84 8.71 -7.39 4.70
CA ARG A 84 8.37 -8.51 5.61
C ARG A 84 6.88 -8.85 5.57
N GLU A 85 6.03 -7.87 5.30
CA GLU A 85 4.59 -8.07 5.14
C GLU A 85 4.18 -8.57 3.74
N GLY A 86 5.12 -8.82 2.85
CA GLY A 86 4.84 -9.35 1.51
C GLY A 86 4.51 -8.31 0.44
N LEU A 87 4.90 -7.04 0.64
CA LEU A 87 4.62 -5.97 -0.32
C LEU A 87 5.11 -6.29 -1.74
N GLN A 88 6.28 -6.92 -1.87
CA GLN A 88 6.86 -7.28 -3.17
C GLN A 88 5.90 -8.15 -4.00
N ALA A 89 5.35 -9.21 -3.39
CA ALA A 89 4.42 -10.10 -4.06
C ALA A 89 3.11 -9.38 -4.43
N GLY A 90 2.61 -8.51 -3.56
CA GLY A 90 1.42 -7.70 -3.84
C GLY A 90 1.61 -6.73 -5.01
N LEU A 91 2.78 -6.09 -5.12
CA LEU A 91 3.11 -5.22 -6.24
C LEU A 91 3.37 -5.99 -7.54
N GLU A 92 3.99 -7.16 -7.48
CA GLU A 92 4.17 -8.04 -8.64
C GLU A 92 2.81 -8.51 -9.19
N TRP A 93 1.87 -8.84 -8.31
CA TRP A 93 0.50 -9.13 -8.71
C TRP A 93 -0.14 -7.91 -9.40
N LEU A 94 -0.07 -6.72 -8.77
CA LEU A 94 -0.59 -5.47 -9.34
C LEU A 94 0.10 -5.05 -10.63
N SER A 95 1.34 -5.46 -10.87
CA SER A 95 2.04 -5.16 -12.12
C SER A 95 1.41 -5.85 -13.34
N ASN A 96 0.46 -6.77 -13.11
CA ASN A 96 -0.35 -7.45 -14.12
C ASN A 96 -1.85 -7.10 -14.05
N ASP A 97 -2.23 -6.06 -13.30
CA ASP A 97 -3.62 -5.61 -13.15
C ASP A 97 -4.30 -5.24 -14.50
N GLU A 98 -5.61 -5.44 -14.58
CA GLU A 98 -6.39 -5.01 -15.75
C GLU A 98 -6.35 -3.49 -15.92
N GLU A 99 -6.31 -2.75 -14.81
CA GLU A 99 -6.25 -1.30 -14.78
C GLU A 99 -4.82 -0.81 -15.08
N ALA A 100 -4.67 -0.12 -16.22
CA ALA A 100 -3.36 0.36 -16.67
C ALA A 100 -2.69 1.33 -15.69
N GLU A 101 -3.48 2.19 -15.03
CA GLU A 101 -2.95 3.12 -14.03
C GLU A 101 -2.34 2.37 -12.84
N LEU A 102 -3.04 1.33 -12.34
CA LEU A 102 -2.56 0.52 -11.21
C LEU A 102 -1.29 -0.25 -11.58
N ARG A 103 -1.24 -0.87 -12.76
CA ARG A 103 -0.02 -1.53 -13.25
C ARG A 103 1.16 -0.58 -13.31
N ASN A 104 0.99 0.55 -13.99
CA ASN A 104 2.08 1.51 -14.21
C ASN A 104 2.64 2.01 -12.88
N ARG A 105 1.74 2.26 -11.93
CA ARG A 105 2.12 2.72 -10.59
C ARG A 105 2.79 1.64 -9.76
N ALA A 106 2.33 0.39 -9.85
CA ALA A 106 2.98 -0.74 -9.18
C ALA A 106 4.40 -0.96 -9.73
N VAL A 107 4.59 -0.91 -11.05
CA VAL A 107 5.93 -1.00 -11.68
C VAL A 107 6.84 0.12 -11.20
N ALA A 108 6.36 1.37 -11.18
CA ALA A 108 7.13 2.50 -10.69
C ALA A 108 7.54 2.32 -9.21
N LEU A 109 6.63 1.83 -8.37
CA LEU A 109 6.90 1.60 -6.96
C LEU A 109 7.88 0.42 -6.74
N ILE A 110 7.84 -0.63 -7.56
CA ILE A 110 8.83 -1.72 -7.53
C ILE A 110 10.23 -1.16 -7.84
N SER A 111 10.36 -0.33 -8.87
CA SER A 111 11.65 0.31 -9.22
C SER A 111 12.14 1.19 -8.07
N HIS A 112 11.26 2.03 -7.51
CA HIS A 112 11.58 2.88 -6.35
C HIS A 112 12.02 2.06 -5.13
N LEU A 113 11.35 0.95 -4.83
CA LEU A 113 11.74 0.06 -3.73
C LEU A 113 13.12 -0.54 -3.92
N ARG A 114 13.47 -0.96 -5.15
CA ARG A 114 14.80 -1.48 -5.46
C ARG A 114 15.87 -0.42 -5.26
N GLU A 115 15.62 0.81 -5.69
CA GLU A 115 16.53 1.94 -5.49
C GLU A 115 16.68 2.26 -4.00
N LEU A 116 15.57 2.41 -3.27
CA LEU A 116 15.57 2.75 -1.85
C LEU A 116 16.24 1.69 -0.96
N LEU A 117 16.11 0.42 -1.33
CA LEU A 117 16.70 -0.69 -0.58
C LEU A 117 18.11 -1.05 -1.04
N GLY A 118 18.39 -0.90 -2.33
CA GLY A 118 19.70 -1.17 -2.95
C GLY A 118 20.73 -0.05 -2.77
N SER A 119 20.29 1.19 -2.54
CA SER A 119 21.15 2.33 -2.20
C SER A 119 21.78 2.27 -0.80
N GLY A 120 21.66 1.14 -0.09
CA GLY A 120 22.46 0.86 1.10
C GLY A 120 23.44 -0.26 0.85
N THR A 121 24.57 0.03 0.22
CA THR A 121 25.79 -0.68 0.56
C THR A 121 26.12 -0.38 2.02
N ASP A 122 26.07 -1.44 2.81
CA ASP A 122 26.51 -1.63 4.19
C ASP A 122 27.34 -0.49 4.83
N GLU A 123 26.79 0.11 5.88
CA GLU A 123 27.57 0.63 7.03
C GLU A 123 27.21 -0.18 8.27
#